data_AF-A0A349U562-F1
#
_entry.id   AF-A0A349U562-F1
#
_cell.length_a   1.000
_cell.length_b   1.000
_cell.length_c   1.000
_cell.angle_alpha   90.00
_cell.angle_beta   90.00
_cell.angle_gamma   90.00
#
_symmetry.space_group_name_H-M   'P 1'
#
loop_
_entity.id
_entity.type
_entity.pdbx_description
1 polymer ?
#
loop_
_entity_poly.entity_id
_entity_poly.type
_entity_poly.pdbx_seq_one_letter_code
_entity_poly.pdbx_strand_id
1 'polypeptide(L)'
;MECKMKNRMQINKVLAVAVVLCVLAAAWFYGGNNHNSDNATPSQKPASTMKSGEAEFPSIKAHGQTTEKAMVSQAHSDDSARTKSGSAANQILTDPLTPGKPQPVEPQNAQVTGKKRTCTLSVECTTILHNMKDFNQDKLEMLPSDGIIFPAQKVTFFEGESVFNVSQREMKKAGIQFEFEATPLYNSNYIESINNIYEFDCGELSGWMYKVNGCFPNYGCSRYELKDGDNIEWVYTCNSGRDLGGNYVTNRGGV
;
A
#
# COMPACT_ATOMS: atom_id res chain seq x y z
N MET A 1 40.02 34.04 -0.35
CA MET A 1 39.41 34.59 -1.60
C MET A 1 38.38 33.66 -2.24
N GLU A 2 38.26 32.39 -1.82
CA GLU A 2 37.33 31.41 -2.42
C GLU A 2 35.84 31.61 -2.09
N CYS A 3 35.48 32.17 -0.93
CA CYS A 3 34.09 32.37 -0.53
C CYS A 3 33.34 33.36 -1.46
N LYS A 4 34.06 34.37 -1.98
CA LYS A 4 33.49 35.43 -2.85
C LYS A 4 33.22 34.93 -4.28
N MET A 5 33.90 33.87 -4.72
CA MET A 5 33.78 33.31 -6.07
C MET A 5 32.62 32.33 -6.19
N LYS A 6 32.37 31.50 -5.16
CA LYS A 6 31.21 30.60 -5.10
C LYS A 6 29.88 31.38 -5.11
N ASN A 7 29.81 32.51 -4.40
CA ASN A 7 28.58 33.31 -4.34
C ASN A 7 28.26 33.98 -5.70
N ARG A 8 29.27 34.48 -6.42
CA ARG A 8 29.10 35.03 -7.78
C ARG A 8 28.65 33.97 -8.79
N MET A 9 29.14 32.74 -8.65
CA MET A 9 28.74 31.63 -9.51
C MET A 9 27.31 31.14 -9.23
N GLN A 10 26.83 31.19 -7.99
CA GLN A 10 25.44 30.86 -7.65
C GLN A 10 24.46 31.93 -8.14
N ILE A 11 24.81 33.22 -8.00
CA ILE A 11 23.98 34.34 -8.47
C ILE A 11 23.79 34.30 -9.99
N ASN A 12 24.85 34.01 -10.76
CA ASN A 12 24.76 33.91 -12.22
C ASN A 12 23.90 32.74 -12.70
N LYS A 13 23.86 31.62 -11.95
CA LYS A 13 22.99 30.47 -12.25
C LYS A 13 21.51 30.79 -11.99
N VAL A 14 21.20 31.52 -10.91
CA VAL A 14 19.83 31.95 -10.59
C VAL A 14 19.31 32.95 -11.62
N LEU A 15 20.15 33.91 -12.07
CA LEU A 15 19.79 34.87 -13.11
C LEU A 15 19.49 34.21 -14.46
N ALA A 16 20.26 33.19 -14.85
CA ALA A 16 20.04 32.46 -16.09
C ALA A 16 18.70 31.68 -16.10
N VAL A 17 18.32 31.08 -14.97
CA VAL A 17 17.03 30.35 -14.84
C VAL A 17 15.84 31.32 -14.85
N ALA A 18 15.96 32.49 -14.21
CA ALA A 18 14.90 33.50 -14.21
C ALA A 18 14.60 34.06 -15.60
N VAL A 19 15.61 34.27 -16.45
CA VAL A 19 15.42 34.76 -17.83
C VAL A 19 14.71 33.72 -18.70
N VAL A 20 15.04 32.43 -18.56
CA VAL A 20 14.36 31.35 -19.31
C VAL A 20 12.88 31.24 -18.93
N LEU A 21 12.55 31.37 -17.64
CA LEU A 21 11.16 31.33 -17.16
C LEU A 21 10.33 32.54 -17.65
N CYS A 22 10.93 33.73 -17.72
CA CYS A 22 10.25 34.91 -18.27
C CYS A 22 9.94 34.79 -19.77
N VAL A 23 10.83 34.15 -20.55
CA VAL A 23 10.60 33.92 -21.99
C VAL A 23 9.50 32.89 -22.24
N LEU A 24 9.39 31.86 -21.40
CA LEU A 24 8.32 30.85 -21.51
C LEU A 24 6.94 31.39 -21.09
N ALA A 25 6.87 32.32 -20.13
CA ALA A 25 5.62 32.97 -19.73
C ALA A 25 5.05 33.89 -20.83
N ALA A 26 5.90 34.52 -21.65
CA ALA A 26 5.46 35.39 -22.74
C ALA A 26 4.75 34.63 -23.89
N ALA A 27 5.03 33.34 -24.07
CA ALA A 27 4.39 32.51 -25.09
C ALA A 27 2.96 32.06 -24.71
N TRP A 28 2.59 32.13 -23.43
CA TRP A 28 1.24 31.77 -22.96
C TRP A 28 0.22 32.92 -23.03
N PHE A 29 0.68 34.16 -23.22
CA PHE A 29 -0.20 35.34 -23.31
C PHE A 29 -0.47 35.84 -24.74
N TYR A 30 0.20 35.29 -25.76
CA TYR A 30 0.05 35.71 -27.17
C TYR A 30 -0.38 34.57 -28.12
N GLY A 31 -1.24 33.65 -27.66
CA GLY A 31 -1.88 32.63 -28.49
C GLY A 31 -3.41 32.74 -28.45
N GLY A 32 -3.97 33.64 -29.26
CA GLY A 32 -5.39 34.01 -29.27
C GLY A 32 -6.34 32.98 -29.90
N ASN A 33 -7.52 32.91 -29.28
CA ASN A 33 -8.71 32.10 -29.51
C ASN A 33 -9.50 32.53 -30.78
N ASN A 34 -9.90 31.59 -31.65
CA ASN A 34 -10.89 31.83 -32.71
C ASN A 34 -12.12 30.95 -32.48
N HIS A 35 -13.13 31.54 -31.83
CA HIS A 35 -14.52 31.07 -31.87
C HIS A 35 -15.21 31.73 -33.06
N ASN A 36 -15.82 30.95 -33.95
CA ASN A 36 -16.93 31.45 -34.75
C ASN A 36 -18.03 30.37 -34.83
N SER A 37 -19.21 30.75 -34.37
CA SER A 37 -20.47 30.02 -34.52
C SER A 37 -21.11 30.47 -35.82
N ASP A 38 -21.73 29.56 -36.57
CA ASP A 38 -22.98 29.82 -37.31
C ASP A 38 -23.61 28.51 -37.78
N ASN A 39 -24.94 28.52 -37.75
CA ASN A 39 -25.84 27.38 -37.78
C ASN A 39 -26.68 27.46 -39.07
N ALA A 40 -26.76 26.40 -39.88
CA ALA A 40 -27.75 26.24 -40.96
C ALA A 40 -27.96 24.75 -41.34
N THR A 41 -29.23 24.38 -41.53
CA THR A 41 -29.87 23.04 -41.66
C THR A 41 -30.34 22.80 -43.14
N PRO A 42 -30.93 21.66 -43.63
CA PRO A 42 -30.93 20.21 -43.33
C PRO A 42 -30.63 19.24 -44.53
N SER A 43 -30.55 17.93 -44.22
CA SER A 43 -31.06 16.75 -45.00
C SER A 43 -30.11 16.02 -45.98
N GLN A 44 -29.72 14.77 -45.65
CA GLN A 44 -30.16 13.52 -46.30
C GLN A 44 -29.37 12.28 -45.78
N LYS A 45 -30.08 11.18 -45.52
CA LYS A 45 -29.63 9.80 -45.19
C LYS A 45 -29.42 9.04 -46.55
N PRO A 46 -28.58 7.99 -46.73
CA PRO A 46 -28.52 6.83 -45.83
C PRO A 46 -27.23 5.99 -45.66
N ALA A 47 -27.26 5.26 -44.53
CA ALA A 47 -26.81 3.88 -44.27
C ALA A 47 -25.38 3.43 -44.60
N SER A 48 -24.63 3.10 -43.53
CA SER A 48 -23.91 1.83 -43.44
C SER A 48 -23.57 1.46 -41.98
N THR A 49 -23.61 0.16 -41.75
CA THR A 49 -23.59 -0.64 -40.52
C THR A 49 -22.22 -0.72 -39.83
N MET A 50 -22.23 -1.14 -38.55
CA MET A 50 -21.26 -1.96 -37.78
C MET A 50 -20.90 -1.25 -36.45
N LYS A 51 -21.47 -1.63 -35.29
CA LYS A 51 -21.23 -2.81 -34.43
C LYS A 51 -20.30 -2.46 -33.25
N SER A 52 -20.91 -2.42 -32.07
CA SER A 52 -20.45 -2.91 -30.75
C SER A 52 -18.95 -3.03 -30.47
N GLY A 53 -18.48 -2.30 -29.45
CA GLY A 53 -17.17 -2.49 -28.82
C GLY A 53 -17.28 -2.25 -27.31
N GLU A 54 -17.40 -3.36 -26.58
CA GLU A 54 -17.35 -3.50 -25.13
C GLU A 54 -15.92 -3.21 -24.62
N ALA A 55 -15.78 -2.38 -23.58
CA ALA A 55 -14.48 -2.12 -22.97
C ALA A 55 -14.19 -3.19 -21.90
N GLU A 56 -13.37 -4.17 -22.26
CA GLU A 56 -12.83 -5.19 -21.37
C GLU A 56 -11.87 -4.58 -20.32
N PHE A 57 -12.02 -5.01 -19.07
CA PHE A 57 -11.04 -4.86 -18.01
C PHE A 57 -9.87 -5.84 -18.22
N PRO A 58 -8.60 -5.40 -18.21
CA PRO A 58 -7.49 -6.34 -18.35
C PRO A 58 -7.21 -7.07 -17.03
N SER A 59 -7.31 -8.40 -17.11
CA SER A 59 -6.84 -9.39 -16.14
C SER A 59 -5.31 -9.33 -16.01
N ILE A 60 -4.80 -9.07 -14.81
CA ILE A 60 -3.36 -9.10 -14.52
C ILE A 60 -2.92 -10.55 -14.33
N LYS A 61 -2.15 -11.07 -15.28
CA LYS A 61 -1.35 -12.29 -15.10
C LYS A 61 0.00 -11.91 -14.48
N ALA A 62 0.28 -12.45 -13.30
CA ALA A 62 1.59 -12.38 -12.68
C ALA A 62 2.61 -13.18 -13.51
N HIS A 63 3.73 -12.54 -13.85
CA HIS A 63 4.95 -13.16 -14.35
C HIS A 63 6.07 -12.78 -13.38
N GLY A 64 6.43 -13.68 -12.48
CA GLY A 64 7.59 -13.56 -11.61
C GLY A 64 8.58 -14.65 -12.00
N GLN A 65 9.72 -14.24 -12.54
CA GLN A 65 10.88 -15.08 -12.80
C GLN A 65 11.56 -15.43 -11.47
N THR A 66 11.68 -16.71 -11.18
CA THR A 66 12.39 -17.22 -10.00
C THR A 66 13.86 -17.38 -10.32
N THR A 67 14.73 -16.60 -9.67
CA THR A 67 16.15 -16.94 -9.52
C THR A 67 16.33 -17.67 -8.19
N GLU A 68 16.53 -18.97 -8.31
CA GLU A 68 16.77 -19.93 -7.24
C GLU A 68 18.20 -19.78 -6.71
N LYS A 69 18.36 -19.50 -5.41
CA LYS A 69 19.65 -19.65 -4.72
C LYS A 69 19.47 -20.66 -3.58
N ALA A 70 19.91 -21.88 -3.87
CA ALA A 70 19.94 -23.00 -2.93
C ALA A 70 20.87 -22.71 -1.74
N MET A 71 20.42 -23.06 -0.54
CA MET A 71 21.29 -23.30 0.60
C MET A 71 20.99 -24.70 1.16
N VAL A 72 22.05 -25.50 1.18
CA VAL A 72 22.11 -26.91 1.54
C VAL A 72 21.86 -27.08 3.02
N SER A 73 21.04 -28.06 3.40
CA SER A 73 21.10 -28.67 4.73
C SER A 73 20.78 -30.15 4.63
N GLN A 74 21.70 -30.93 5.20
CA GLN A 74 21.80 -32.38 5.13
C GLN A 74 20.64 -33.05 5.85
N ALA A 75 20.04 -34.05 5.20
CA ALA A 75 19.16 -35.04 5.83
C ALA A 75 19.88 -36.38 5.88
N HIS A 76 19.99 -36.96 7.07
CA HIS A 76 20.19 -38.39 7.26
C HIS A 76 18.82 -39.08 7.28
N SER A 77 18.72 -40.16 6.50
CA SER A 77 17.60 -41.06 6.36
C SER A 77 17.49 -42.03 7.54
N ASP A 78 16.28 -42.44 7.90
CA ASP A 78 15.83 -43.83 7.66
C ASP A 78 14.35 -44.08 8.05
N ASP A 79 13.60 -44.42 6.99
CA ASP A 79 12.53 -45.39 6.75
C ASP A 79 11.40 -45.80 7.73
N SER A 80 10.24 -45.98 7.08
CA SER A 80 9.11 -46.90 7.31
C SER A 80 8.10 -46.66 8.45
N ALA A 81 6.89 -46.22 8.11
CA ALA A 81 5.78 -47.16 7.80
C ALA A 81 4.44 -46.43 7.52
N ARG A 82 3.68 -47.03 6.61
CA ARG A 82 2.47 -46.58 5.93
C ARG A 82 1.20 -46.65 6.80
N THR A 83 0.33 -45.64 6.74
CA THR A 83 -1.14 -45.84 6.77
C THR A 83 -1.90 -44.69 6.11
N LYS A 84 -2.88 -45.03 5.28
CA LYS A 84 -3.73 -44.13 4.48
C LYS A 84 -4.73 -43.37 5.38
N SER A 85 -4.87 -42.06 5.19
CA SER A 85 -6.14 -41.34 5.42
C SER A 85 -6.13 -40.02 4.63
N GLY A 86 -7.31 -39.56 4.22
CA GLY A 86 -7.54 -38.66 3.09
C GLY A 86 -7.05 -37.22 3.22
N SER A 87 -6.90 -36.59 2.04
CA SER A 87 -6.87 -35.14 1.75
C SER A 87 -6.32 -34.25 2.87
N ALA A 88 -4.99 -34.08 2.90
CA ALA A 88 -4.33 -33.05 3.71
C ALA A 88 -4.72 -31.65 3.22
N ALA A 89 -5.73 -31.07 3.85
CA ALA A 89 -5.93 -29.63 3.83
C ALA A 89 -4.80 -28.99 4.63
N ASN A 90 -4.08 -28.06 3.99
CA ASN A 90 -3.04 -27.21 4.59
C ASN A 90 -3.56 -26.66 5.93
N GLN A 91 -2.93 -27.02 7.05
CA GLN A 91 -3.28 -26.48 8.35
C GLN A 91 -2.80 -25.03 8.43
N ILE A 92 -3.71 -24.08 8.25
CA ILE A 92 -3.47 -22.65 8.46
C ILE A 92 -3.39 -22.41 9.97
N LEU A 93 -2.28 -21.82 10.44
CA LEU A 93 -2.16 -21.43 11.85
C LEU A 93 -3.06 -20.21 12.08
N THR A 94 -4.20 -20.41 12.75
CA THR A 94 -5.08 -19.30 13.15
C THR A 94 -5.09 -19.21 14.67
N ASP A 95 -4.75 -18.04 15.19
CA ASP A 95 -4.92 -17.76 16.60
C ASP A 95 -6.41 -17.83 16.98
N PRO A 96 -6.74 -18.26 18.21
CA PRO A 96 -8.12 -18.33 18.66
C PRO A 96 -8.81 -16.97 18.54
N LEU A 97 -9.99 -16.99 17.94
CA LEU A 97 -10.79 -15.81 17.65
C LEU A 97 -11.29 -15.16 18.95
N THR A 98 -11.22 -13.84 19.02
CA THR A 98 -11.81 -13.09 20.14
C THR A 98 -13.29 -12.79 19.84
N PRO A 99 -14.24 -13.10 20.75
CA PRO A 99 -15.64 -12.74 20.58
C PRO A 99 -15.81 -11.22 20.36
N GLY A 100 -16.61 -10.85 19.36
CA GLY A 100 -16.90 -9.44 19.03
C GLY A 100 -15.95 -8.77 18.04
N LYS A 101 -14.84 -9.42 17.65
CA LYS A 101 -13.98 -8.95 16.54
C LYS A 101 -14.48 -9.49 15.19
N PRO A 102 -14.25 -8.76 14.08
CA PRO A 102 -14.50 -9.26 12.73
C PRO A 102 -13.82 -10.61 12.50
N GLN A 103 -14.52 -11.50 11.81
CA GLN A 103 -14.04 -12.84 11.48
C GLN A 103 -13.25 -12.79 10.18
N PRO A 104 -12.15 -13.55 10.06
CA PRO A 104 -11.40 -13.59 8.81
C PRO A 104 -12.21 -14.28 7.71
N VAL A 105 -12.13 -13.74 6.50
CA VAL A 105 -12.64 -14.34 5.27
C VAL A 105 -11.46 -14.80 4.44
N GLU A 106 -11.49 -16.04 3.97
CA GLU A 106 -10.45 -16.55 3.07
C GLU A 106 -10.49 -15.79 1.73
N PRO A 107 -9.37 -15.27 1.20
CA PRO A 107 -9.40 -14.41 0.02
C PRO A 107 -10.00 -15.08 -1.21
N GLN A 108 -9.82 -16.40 -1.36
CA GLN A 108 -10.43 -17.19 -2.45
C GLN A 108 -11.95 -17.32 -2.35
N ASN A 109 -12.53 -17.10 -1.17
CA ASN A 109 -13.98 -17.16 -0.95
C ASN A 109 -14.65 -15.79 -1.06
N ALA A 110 -13.86 -14.70 -1.03
CA ALA A 110 -14.37 -13.34 -1.10
C ALA A 110 -15.16 -13.10 -2.41
N GLN A 111 -16.36 -12.56 -2.31
CA GLN A 111 -17.23 -12.27 -3.45
C GLN A 111 -17.31 -10.76 -3.66
N VAL A 112 -16.40 -10.22 -4.48
CA VAL A 112 -16.40 -8.79 -4.77
C VAL A 112 -17.57 -8.45 -5.70
N THR A 113 -18.42 -7.52 -5.29
CA THR A 113 -19.55 -7.04 -6.10
C THR A 113 -19.32 -5.61 -6.57
N GLY A 114 -20.09 -5.12 -7.54
CA GLY A 114 -19.99 -3.72 -8.00
C GLY A 114 -20.55 -2.68 -7.02
N LYS A 115 -21.04 -3.10 -5.85
CA LYS A 115 -21.68 -2.22 -4.88
C LYS A 115 -20.63 -1.40 -4.12
N LYS A 116 -20.66 -0.09 -4.34
CA LYS A 116 -19.77 0.87 -3.69
C LYS A 116 -20.14 1.08 -2.23
N ARG A 117 -19.12 1.18 -1.39
CA ARG A 117 -19.14 1.51 0.03
C ARG A 117 -18.02 2.49 0.34
N THR A 118 -17.97 3.00 1.57
CA THR A 118 -16.91 3.92 2.00
C THR A 118 -16.28 3.48 3.31
N CYS A 119 -14.96 3.64 3.42
CA CYS A 119 -14.22 3.51 4.66
C CYS A 119 -13.29 4.71 4.82
N THR A 120 -12.72 4.90 6.01
CA THR A 120 -11.63 5.86 6.23
C THR A 120 -10.31 5.09 6.20
N LEU A 121 -9.28 5.67 5.57
CA LEU A 121 -7.93 5.11 5.51
C LEU A 121 -6.91 6.16 5.92
N SER A 122 -5.97 5.79 6.79
CA SER A 122 -4.78 6.58 7.13
C SER A 122 -3.52 5.71 7.16
N VAL A 123 -2.36 6.34 6.95
CA VAL A 123 -1.03 5.74 7.13
C VAL A 123 -0.15 6.73 7.88
N GLU A 124 0.42 6.30 9.00
CA GLU A 124 1.31 7.12 9.83
C GLU A 124 2.49 6.33 10.42
N CYS A 125 3.58 7.04 10.66
CA CYS A 125 4.84 6.55 11.23
C CYS A 125 5.33 7.45 12.38
N THR A 126 4.39 8.10 13.07
CA THR A 126 4.63 9.06 14.16
C THR A 126 5.50 8.48 15.29
N THR A 127 5.42 7.18 15.56
CA THR A 127 6.27 6.46 16.52
C THR A 127 7.75 6.60 16.23
N ILE A 128 8.15 6.70 14.96
CA ILE A 128 9.54 6.89 14.54
C ILE A 128 10.07 8.22 15.07
N LEU A 129 9.24 9.29 15.08
CA LEU A 129 9.64 10.61 15.58
C LEU A 129 10.01 10.60 17.07
N HIS A 130 9.49 9.63 17.83
CA HIS A 130 9.81 9.42 19.24
C HIS A 130 10.98 8.43 19.44
N ASN A 131 11.42 7.74 18.39
CA ASN A 131 12.47 6.72 18.39
C ASN A 131 13.56 7.00 17.35
N MET A 132 13.79 8.27 17.02
CA MET A 132 14.70 8.72 15.94
C MET A 132 16.12 8.15 16.01
N LYS A 133 16.61 7.81 17.22
CA LYS A 133 17.93 7.22 17.44
C LYS A 133 18.07 5.82 16.83
N ASP A 134 16.96 5.10 16.72
CA ASP A 134 16.91 3.72 16.23
C ASP A 134 16.55 3.69 14.73
N PHE A 135 16.07 4.82 14.18
CA PHE A 135 15.70 4.95 12.78
C PHE A 135 16.91 4.91 11.85
N ASN A 136 16.76 4.25 10.71
CA ASN A 136 17.73 4.25 9.62
C ASN A 136 17.94 5.67 9.06
N GLN A 137 19.09 6.27 9.39
CA GLN A 137 19.39 7.67 9.05
C GLN A 137 19.53 7.93 7.55
N ASP A 138 19.81 6.91 6.74
CA ASP A 138 19.88 7.04 5.27
C ASP A 138 18.49 7.30 4.65
N LYS A 139 17.41 7.11 5.42
CA LYS A 139 16.01 7.25 4.98
C LYS A 139 15.30 8.48 5.54
N LEU A 140 16.02 9.45 6.11
CA LEU A 140 15.41 10.67 6.67
C LEU A 140 14.52 11.44 5.69
N GLU A 141 14.87 11.43 4.39
CA GLU A 141 14.06 12.08 3.35
C GLU A 141 12.70 11.41 3.14
N MET A 142 12.55 10.15 3.53
CA MET A 142 11.30 9.39 3.42
C MET A 142 10.37 9.59 4.63
N LEU A 143 10.88 10.17 5.73
CA LEU A 143 10.14 10.36 6.97
C LEU A 143 9.43 11.73 6.98
N PRO A 144 8.09 11.80 6.90
CA PRO A 144 7.38 13.07 7.01
C PRO A 144 7.63 13.70 8.39
N SER A 145 7.77 15.03 8.44
CA SER A 145 8.08 15.75 9.68
C SER A 145 6.99 15.63 10.75
N ASP A 146 5.76 15.39 10.34
CA ASP A 146 4.60 15.13 11.20
C ASP A 146 4.27 13.62 11.33
N GLY A 147 5.04 12.76 10.65
CA GLY A 147 4.85 11.32 10.62
C GLY A 147 3.64 10.87 9.79
N ILE A 148 2.92 11.77 9.10
CA ILE A 148 1.74 11.43 8.33
C ILE A 148 2.12 11.16 6.88
N ILE A 149 1.99 9.90 6.45
CA ILE A 149 2.29 9.47 5.07
C ILE A 149 1.05 9.62 4.19
N PHE A 150 -0.11 9.21 4.72
CA PHE A 150 -1.40 9.34 4.05
C PHE A 150 -2.42 9.84 5.07
N PRO A 151 -2.89 11.10 4.95
CA PRO A 151 -3.81 11.67 5.92
C PRO A 151 -5.13 10.91 5.91
N ALA A 152 -5.76 10.82 7.09
CA ALA A 152 -7.06 10.17 7.23
C ALA A 152 -8.08 10.79 6.26
N GLN A 153 -8.58 9.98 5.34
CA GLN A 153 -9.57 10.41 4.36
C GLN A 153 -10.52 9.28 4.01
N LYS A 154 -11.72 9.67 3.55
CA LYS A 154 -12.70 8.71 3.04
C LYS A 154 -12.26 8.20 1.67
N VAL A 155 -12.25 6.87 1.53
CA VAL A 155 -11.96 6.18 0.27
C VAL A 155 -13.12 5.28 -0.10
N THR A 156 -13.26 4.99 -1.40
CA THR A 156 -14.29 4.09 -1.91
C THR A 156 -13.76 2.68 -1.95
N PHE A 157 -14.60 1.72 -1.56
CA PHE A 157 -14.34 0.30 -1.78
C PHE A 157 -15.59 -0.41 -2.30
N PHE A 158 -15.40 -1.63 -2.76
CA PHE A 158 -16.47 -2.49 -3.26
C PHE A 158 -16.79 -3.59 -2.25
N GLU A 159 -18.07 -3.88 -2.02
CA GLU A 159 -18.49 -4.94 -1.09
C GLU A 159 -17.78 -6.27 -1.43
N GLY A 160 -17.16 -6.89 -0.43
CA GLY A 160 -16.30 -8.07 -0.57
C GLY A 160 -14.80 -7.77 -0.68
N GLU A 161 -14.38 -6.50 -0.79
CA GLU A 161 -12.96 -6.15 -0.76
C GLU A 161 -12.36 -6.24 0.64
N SER A 162 -11.07 -6.59 0.69
CA SER A 162 -10.29 -6.64 1.93
C SER A 162 -9.56 -5.33 2.25
N VAL A 163 -9.04 -5.21 3.47
CA VAL A 163 -8.10 -4.14 3.86
C VAL A 163 -6.93 -4.06 2.89
N PHE A 164 -6.36 -5.22 2.50
CA PHE A 164 -5.25 -5.27 1.54
C PHE A 164 -5.64 -4.64 0.18
N ASN A 165 -6.79 -5.03 -0.38
CA ASN A 165 -7.22 -4.58 -1.70
C ASN A 165 -7.34 -3.05 -1.75
N VAL A 166 -8.00 -2.46 -0.74
CA VAL A 166 -8.20 -1.02 -0.66
C VAL A 166 -6.89 -0.29 -0.41
N SER A 167 -6.08 -0.78 0.53
CA SER A 167 -4.79 -0.14 0.87
C SER A 167 -3.85 -0.12 -0.34
N GLN A 168 -3.68 -1.26 -1.02
CA GLN A 168 -2.85 -1.34 -2.22
C GLN A 168 -3.33 -0.38 -3.31
N ARG A 169 -4.65 -0.31 -3.57
CA ARG A 169 -5.22 0.59 -4.57
C ARG A 169 -4.96 2.06 -4.22
N GLU A 170 -5.25 2.46 -2.99
CA GLU A 170 -5.15 3.87 -2.60
C GLU A 170 -3.70 4.33 -2.49
N MET A 171 -2.77 3.49 -2.02
CA MET A 171 -1.34 3.81 -2.02
C MET A 171 -0.82 3.97 -3.45
N LYS A 172 -1.15 3.05 -4.35
CA LYS A 172 -0.81 3.15 -5.78
C LYS A 172 -1.33 4.44 -6.41
N LYS A 173 -2.59 4.81 -6.11
CA LYS A 173 -3.22 6.03 -6.61
C LYS A 173 -2.52 7.30 -6.09
N ALA A 174 -2.05 7.27 -4.84
CA ALA A 174 -1.31 8.36 -4.23
C ALA A 174 0.16 8.44 -4.67
N GLY A 175 0.66 7.47 -5.44
CA GLY A 175 2.08 7.38 -5.79
C GLY A 175 2.97 6.98 -4.60
N ILE A 176 2.37 6.37 -3.57
CA ILE A 176 3.06 5.91 -2.36
C ILE A 176 3.47 4.45 -2.57
N GLN A 177 4.74 4.16 -2.32
CA GLN A 177 5.29 2.81 -2.38
C GLN A 177 4.63 1.92 -1.31
N PHE A 178 4.27 0.70 -1.68
CA PHE A 178 3.57 -0.26 -0.82
C PHE A 178 4.04 -1.67 -1.17
N GLU A 179 4.99 -2.19 -0.41
CA GLU A 179 5.61 -3.51 -0.64
C GLU A 179 5.01 -4.57 0.24
N PHE A 180 4.88 -5.76 -0.33
CA PHE A 180 4.28 -6.89 0.36
C PHE A 180 4.80 -8.21 -0.19
N GLU A 181 4.86 -9.21 0.69
CA GLU A 181 5.17 -10.59 0.35
C GLU A 181 3.95 -11.47 0.62
N ALA A 182 3.66 -12.40 -0.29
CA ALA A 182 2.62 -13.40 -0.05
C ALA A 182 3.11 -14.37 1.03
N THR A 183 2.27 -14.62 2.05
CA THR A 183 2.56 -15.58 3.13
C THR A 183 1.57 -16.74 3.05
N PRO A 184 1.87 -17.81 2.27
CA PRO A 184 0.95 -18.93 2.06
C PRO A 184 0.46 -19.59 3.35
N LEU A 185 1.31 -19.62 4.38
CA LEU A 185 0.97 -20.17 5.70
C LEU A 185 -0.21 -19.45 6.38
N TYR A 186 -0.37 -18.15 6.13
CA TYR A 186 -1.41 -17.31 6.73
C TYR A 186 -2.51 -16.89 5.74
N ASN A 187 -2.41 -17.35 4.49
CA ASN A 187 -3.29 -16.97 3.38
C ASN A 187 -3.52 -15.45 3.29
N SER A 188 -2.44 -14.69 3.46
CA SER A 188 -2.46 -13.22 3.43
C SER A 188 -1.16 -12.67 2.88
N ASN A 189 -1.20 -11.42 2.42
CA ASN A 189 0.00 -10.63 2.18
C ASN A 189 0.49 -10.00 3.49
N TYR A 190 1.79 -10.10 3.72
CA TYR A 190 2.53 -9.38 4.76
C TYR A 190 3.04 -8.06 4.18
N ILE A 191 2.88 -6.96 4.89
CA ILE A 191 3.28 -5.63 4.39
C ILE A 191 4.65 -5.29 4.96
N GLU A 192 5.65 -5.31 4.09
CA GLU A 192 7.05 -5.08 4.46
C GLU A 192 7.37 -3.59 4.51
N SER A 193 6.76 -2.79 3.63
CA SER A 193 7.07 -1.35 3.52
C SER A 193 5.88 -0.52 3.07
N ILE A 194 5.82 0.71 3.61
CA ILE A 194 4.98 1.78 3.10
C ILE A 194 5.84 3.05 3.04
N ASN A 195 5.83 3.74 1.89
CA ASN A 195 6.63 4.94 1.65
C ASN A 195 8.14 4.74 1.79
N ASN A 196 8.66 3.57 1.38
CA ASN A 196 10.06 3.18 1.55
C ASN A 196 10.57 3.15 3.01
N ILE A 197 9.65 3.18 3.98
CA ILE A 197 9.94 2.86 5.37
C ILE A 197 9.56 1.40 5.54
N TYR A 198 10.56 0.57 5.77
CA TYR A 198 10.46 -0.88 5.84
C TYR A 198 10.31 -1.34 7.28
N GLU A 199 9.86 -2.58 7.46
CA GLU A 199 10.19 -3.33 8.66
C GLU A 199 11.68 -3.24 8.97
N PHE A 200 12.00 -3.31 10.26
CA PHE A 200 13.37 -3.20 10.79
C PHE A 200 14.09 -1.86 10.63
N ASP A 201 13.49 -0.85 9.98
CA ASP A 201 14.09 0.50 9.90
C ASP A 201 14.19 1.21 11.26
N CYS A 202 13.55 0.72 12.33
CA CYS A 202 13.78 1.12 13.73
C CYS A 202 14.25 -0.05 14.61
N GLY A 203 14.95 -1.02 14.03
CA GLY A 203 15.46 -2.22 14.71
C GLY A 203 14.55 -3.46 14.58
N GLU A 204 15.04 -4.62 15.04
CA GLU A 204 14.43 -5.94 14.78
C GLU A 204 12.97 -6.12 15.23
N LEU A 205 12.46 -5.25 16.10
CA LEU A 205 11.08 -5.28 16.59
C LEU A 205 10.16 -4.30 15.85
N SER A 206 10.67 -3.60 14.84
CA SER A 206 9.93 -2.56 14.13
C SER A 206 9.26 -3.06 12.86
N GLY A 207 8.14 -2.45 12.49
CA GLY A 207 7.37 -2.85 11.32
C GLY A 207 6.00 -2.20 11.21
N TRP A 208 5.25 -2.60 10.18
CA TRP A 208 3.91 -2.09 9.90
C TRP A 208 2.84 -2.92 10.59
N MET A 209 1.92 -2.25 11.28
CA MET A 209 0.72 -2.86 11.84
C MET A 209 -0.51 -2.21 11.24
N TYR A 210 -1.58 -2.97 11.07
CA TYR A 210 -2.88 -2.43 10.69
C TYR A 210 -3.88 -2.57 11.82
N LYS A 211 -4.75 -1.57 11.92
CA LYS A 211 -5.83 -1.48 12.89
C LYS A 211 -7.13 -1.22 12.14
N VAL A 212 -8.22 -1.83 12.58
CA VAL A 212 -9.55 -1.51 12.09
C VAL A 212 -10.45 -1.18 13.28
N ASN A 213 -11.07 0.00 13.24
CA ASN A 213 -11.96 0.50 14.30
C ASN A 213 -11.32 0.43 15.70
N GLY A 214 -10.06 0.87 15.82
CA GLY A 214 -9.35 0.86 17.10
C GLY A 214 -8.79 -0.51 17.54
N CYS A 215 -9.05 -1.58 16.79
CA CYS A 215 -8.60 -2.94 17.13
C CYS A 215 -7.51 -3.43 16.17
N PHE A 216 -6.44 -4.01 16.70
CA PHE A 216 -5.48 -4.82 15.93
C PHE A 216 -6.07 -6.22 15.70
N PRO A 217 -6.37 -6.62 14.46
CA PRO A 217 -6.78 -8.00 14.18
C PRO A 217 -5.59 -8.95 14.31
N ASN A 218 -5.86 -10.19 14.72
CA ASN A 218 -4.85 -11.24 14.90
C ASN A 218 -4.70 -12.14 13.66
N TYR A 219 -4.98 -11.59 12.49
CA TYR A 219 -4.84 -12.27 11.19
C TYR A 219 -4.40 -11.24 10.16
N GLY A 220 -4.00 -11.70 8.97
CA GLY A 220 -3.46 -10.79 7.95
C GLY A 220 -4.52 -9.94 7.23
N CYS A 221 -4.10 -8.77 6.74
CA CYS A 221 -4.97 -7.76 6.14
C CYS A 221 -5.73 -8.22 4.88
N SER A 222 -5.26 -9.26 4.19
CA SER A 222 -5.98 -9.84 3.05
C SER A 222 -7.25 -10.59 3.45
N ARG A 223 -7.33 -11.01 4.72
CA ARG A 223 -8.46 -11.77 5.27
C ARG A 223 -9.49 -10.91 5.99
N TYR A 224 -9.25 -9.61 6.13
CA TYR A 224 -10.22 -8.70 6.71
C TYR A 224 -11.13 -8.16 5.60
N GLU A 225 -12.35 -8.68 5.50
CA GLU A 225 -13.39 -8.12 4.62
C GLU A 225 -13.96 -6.82 5.20
N LEU A 226 -13.94 -5.75 4.41
CA LEU A 226 -14.35 -4.43 4.85
C LEU A 226 -15.86 -4.26 4.99
N LYS A 227 -16.25 -3.51 6.01
CA LYS A 227 -17.62 -3.04 6.21
C LYS A 227 -17.71 -1.55 5.97
N ASP A 228 -18.91 -1.13 5.57
CA ASP A 228 -19.20 0.28 5.32
C ASP A 228 -19.00 1.09 6.61
N GLY A 229 -18.22 2.16 6.53
CA GLY A 229 -17.86 3.00 7.66
C GLY A 229 -16.62 2.56 8.46
N ASP A 230 -15.97 1.44 8.11
CA ASP A 230 -14.74 1.01 8.80
C ASP A 230 -13.66 2.10 8.77
N ASN A 231 -12.87 2.19 9.86
CA ASN A 231 -11.68 3.03 9.96
C ASN A 231 -10.42 2.18 9.93
N ILE A 232 -9.64 2.26 8.85
CA ILE A 232 -8.39 1.54 8.64
C ILE A 232 -7.22 2.47 8.98
N GLU A 233 -6.34 2.02 9.85
CA GLU A 233 -5.09 2.73 10.18
C GLU A 233 -3.92 1.80 9.94
N TRP A 234 -2.96 2.21 9.11
CA TRP A 234 -1.61 1.63 9.09
C TRP A 234 -0.70 2.47 9.98
N VAL A 235 -0.09 1.83 10.97
CA VAL A 235 0.76 2.47 11.96
C VAL A 235 2.09 1.75 12.03
N TYR A 236 3.18 2.50 12.12
CA TYR A 236 4.50 1.94 12.34
C TYR A 236 4.71 1.65 13.83
N THR A 237 5.28 0.49 14.16
CA THR A 237 5.78 0.18 15.50
C THR A 237 7.31 0.20 15.48
N CYS A 238 7.92 0.68 16.56
CA CYS A 238 9.34 0.50 16.88
C CYS A 238 9.56 -0.62 17.92
N ASN A 239 8.50 -1.19 18.51
CA ASN A 239 8.60 -2.12 19.62
C ASN A 239 7.51 -3.22 19.66
N SER A 240 7.33 -3.94 18.55
CA SER A 240 6.32 -5.00 18.36
C SER A 240 4.92 -4.61 18.86
N GLY A 241 4.55 -3.35 18.69
CA GLY A 241 3.27 -2.74 19.01
C GLY A 241 3.05 -2.39 20.49
N ARG A 242 4.05 -2.59 21.36
CA ARG A 242 3.99 -2.15 22.78
C ARG A 242 3.92 -0.63 22.90
N ASP A 243 4.57 0.07 21.98
CA ASP A 243 4.56 1.52 21.80
C ASP A 243 3.25 2.07 21.19
N LEU A 244 2.39 1.19 20.68
CA LEU A 244 1.07 1.51 20.13
C LEU A 244 -0.07 1.20 21.11
N GLY A 245 0.25 0.92 22.38
CA GLY A 245 -0.73 0.52 23.40
C GLY A 245 -1.26 -0.90 23.21
N GLY A 246 -0.62 -1.71 22.37
CA GLY A 246 -0.95 -3.11 22.21
C GLY A 246 -0.45 -3.93 23.39
N ASN A 247 -1.37 -4.53 24.15
CA ASN A 247 -1.06 -5.59 25.10
C ASN A 247 -0.81 -6.90 24.34
N TYR A 248 0.26 -6.97 23.55
CA TYR A 248 0.74 -8.22 23.00
C TYR A 248 1.24 -9.03 24.20
N VAL A 249 0.45 -10.01 24.62
CA VAL A 249 0.67 -10.80 25.82
C VAL A 249 2.11 -11.29 25.80
N THR A 250 2.98 -10.67 26.59
CA THR A 250 4.24 -11.29 26.94
C THR A 250 3.82 -12.50 27.74
N ASN A 251 3.83 -13.68 27.12
CA ASN A 251 3.83 -14.94 27.84
C ASN A 251 5.20 -15.05 28.55
N ARG A 252 5.44 -14.14 29.50
CA ARG A 252 6.42 -14.35 30.56
C ARG A 252 5.74 -15.32 31.50
N GLY A 253 6.07 -16.60 31.30
CA GLY A 253 5.80 -17.64 32.28
C GLY A 253 6.13 -17.11 33.68
N GLY A 254 5.19 -17.35 34.60
CA GLY A 254 5.18 -16.80 35.95
C GLY A 254 6.35 -17.21 36.82
N VAL A 255 6.39 -16.52 37.98
CA VAL A 255 7.06 -16.84 39.26
C VAL A 255 8.40 -17.58 39.21
#